data_AF-A0A515ELF1-F1
#
_entry.id   AF-A0A515ELF1-F1
#
_cell.length_a   1.000
_cell.length_b   1.000
_cell.length_c   1.000
_cell.angle_alpha   90.00
_cell.angle_beta   90.00
_cell.angle_gamma   90.00
#
_symmetry.space_group_name_H-M   'P 1'
#
loop_
_entity.id
_entity.type
_entity.pdbx_description
1 polymer ?
#
loop_
_entity_poly.entity_id
_entity_poly.type
_entity_poly.pdbx_seq_one_letter_code
_entity_poly.pdbx_strand_id
1 'polypeptide(L)'
;MNLLFLLSLVGLAFFVLNKRDQSVRIALLGSYLGKFHIEKLMETVIDGYMRALGESNAERQAQVWGMLSSAEHTLCEQFNAFAHEFAKVPEEASRVSALSIALPYATKLLAGATFDMREALLLHARGIEAVAQDTTLAQKDKAFRLTAELFLMQHTCHWFCRSKTIASARMVARHKTPYAQLVASVSPATRQAYVALLAGKRP
;
A
#
# COMPACT_ATOMS: atom_id res chain seq x y z
N MET A 1 -3.34 -23.60 39.73
CA MET A 1 -2.60 -23.07 38.56
C MET A 1 -2.60 -21.56 38.65
N ASN A 2 -1.42 -20.91 38.66
CA ASN A 2 -1.30 -19.47 38.92
C ASN A 2 -1.84 -18.63 37.74
N LEU A 3 -2.51 -17.52 38.03
CA LEU A 3 -3.07 -16.60 37.02
C LEU A 3 -1.99 -16.06 36.07
N LEU A 4 -0.80 -15.73 36.58
CA LEU A 4 0.32 -15.25 35.76
C LEU A 4 0.79 -16.32 34.74
N PHE A 5 0.75 -17.59 35.13
CA PHE A 5 1.11 -18.70 34.24
C PHE A 5 0.03 -18.92 33.17
N LEU A 6 -1.25 -18.77 33.52
CA LEU A 6 -2.33 -18.78 32.53
C LEU A 6 -2.21 -17.62 31.53
N LEU A 7 -1.93 -16.40 32.01
CA LEU A 7 -1.74 -15.23 31.16
C LEU A 7 -0.53 -15.38 30.23
N SER A 8 0.57 -15.95 30.71
CA SER A 8 1.74 -16.19 29.86
C SER A 8 1.48 -17.23 28.77
N LEU A 9 0.77 -18.31 29.08
CA LEU A 9 0.35 -19.31 28.08
C LEU A 9 -0.58 -18.71 27.02
N VAL A 10 -1.56 -17.90 27.43
CA VAL A 10 -2.45 -17.18 26.51
C VAL A 10 -1.66 -16.21 25.62
N GLY A 11 -0.74 -15.44 26.20
CA GLY A 11 0.13 -14.53 25.46
C GLY A 11 1.02 -15.25 24.44
N LEU A 12 1.59 -16.39 24.82
CA LEU A 12 2.40 -17.21 23.93
C LEU A 12 1.58 -17.79 22.78
N ALA A 13 0.40 -18.35 23.07
CA ALA A 13 -0.51 -18.87 22.04
C ALA A 13 -0.91 -17.77 21.05
N PHE A 14 -1.28 -16.60 21.55
CA PHE A 14 -1.61 -15.42 20.75
C PHE A 14 -0.44 -15.01 19.83
N PHE A 15 0.77 -14.95 20.38
CA PHE A 15 1.97 -14.59 19.62
C PHE A 15 2.27 -15.58 18.48
N VAL A 16 2.20 -16.88 18.76
CA VAL A 16 2.47 -17.94 17.78
C VAL A 16 1.43 -17.92 16.65
N LEU A 17 0.15 -17.80 16.98
CA LEU A 17 -0.93 -17.74 15.99
C LEU A 17 -0.80 -16.52 15.08
N ASN A 18 -0.53 -15.34 15.66
CA ASN A 18 -0.30 -14.13 14.88
C ASN A 18 0.90 -14.27 13.95
N LYS A 19 2.02 -14.81 14.44
CA LYS A 19 3.23 -14.99 13.62
C LYS A 19 2.97 -15.92 12.42
N ARG A 20 2.18 -16.98 12.61
CA ARG A 20 1.83 -17.91 11.53
C ARG A 20 0.94 -17.24 10.48
N ASP A 21 -0.14 -16.59 10.89
CA ASP A 21 -1.06 -15.88 9.96
C ASP A 21 -0.32 -14.84 9.14
N GLN A 22 0.54 -14.08 9.82
CA GLN A 22 1.37 -13.06 9.24
C GLN A 22 2.37 -13.60 8.20
N SER A 23 3.02 -14.74 8.47
CA SER A 23 3.91 -15.40 7.50
C SER A 23 3.15 -15.88 6.27
N VAL A 24 1.93 -16.40 6.43
CA VAL A 24 1.07 -16.81 5.30
C VAL A 24 0.73 -15.62 4.41
N ARG A 25 0.34 -14.48 5.00
CA ARG A 25 0.01 -13.26 4.25
C ARG A 25 1.21 -12.68 3.52
N ILE A 26 2.39 -12.70 4.14
CA ILE A 26 3.64 -12.28 3.48
C ILE A 26 3.99 -13.19 2.32
N ALA A 27 3.92 -14.51 2.52
CA ALA A 27 4.19 -15.47 1.45
C ALA A 27 3.19 -15.31 0.30
N LEU A 28 1.91 -15.08 0.61
CA LEU A 28 0.86 -14.85 -0.38
C LEU A 28 1.10 -13.56 -1.16
N LEU A 29 1.27 -12.41 -0.50
CA LEU A 29 1.52 -11.16 -1.22
C LEU A 29 2.84 -11.23 -2.01
N GLY A 30 3.89 -11.78 -1.38
CA GLY A 30 5.22 -11.90 -1.95
C GLY A 30 5.29 -12.81 -3.18
N SER A 31 4.49 -13.88 -3.26
CA SER A 31 4.48 -14.79 -4.42
C SER A 31 3.88 -14.16 -5.67
N TYR A 32 3.00 -13.16 -5.52
CA TYR A 32 2.47 -12.37 -6.62
C TYR A 32 3.37 -11.18 -6.92
N LEU A 33 3.76 -10.41 -5.89
CA LEU A 33 4.58 -9.21 -6.04
C LEU A 33 5.97 -9.53 -6.62
N GLY A 34 6.56 -10.67 -6.22
CA GLY A 34 7.90 -11.08 -6.64
C GLY A 34 8.05 -11.42 -8.13
N LYS A 35 6.95 -11.48 -8.88
CA LYS A 35 6.97 -11.64 -10.35
C LYS A 35 7.25 -10.32 -11.08
N PHE A 36 7.21 -9.20 -10.36
CA PHE A 36 7.31 -7.85 -10.89
C PHE A 36 8.48 -7.08 -10.25
N HIS A 37 8.86 -5.96 -10.85
CA HIS A 37 9.91 -5.06 -10.37
C HIS A 37 9.34 -3.78 -9.73
N ILE A 38 8.10 -3.85 -9.22
CA ILE A 38 7.37 -2.70 -8.66
C ILE A 38 8.18 -1.95 -7.60
N GLU A 39 8.82 -2.65 -6.66
CA GLU A 39 9.60 -1.98 -5.60
C GLU A 39 10.79 -1.19 -6.18
N LYS A 40 11.50 -1.74 -7.16
CA LYS A 40 12.64 -1.07 -7.80
C LYS A 40 12.19 0.10 -8.68
N LEU A 41 11.07 -0.06 -9.39
CA LEU A 41 10.47 1.00 -10.19
C LEU A 41 9.98 2.15 -9.31
N MET A 42 9.36 1.85 -8.17
CA MET A 42 8.96 2.86 -7.19
C MET A 42 10.15 3.66 -6.65
N GLU A 43 11.24 2.98 -6.26
CA GLU A 43 12.48 3.64 -5.84
C GLU A 43 13.01 4.56 -6.96
N THR A 44 13.07 4.05 -8.19
CA THR A 44 13.53 4.82 -9.37
C THR A 44 12.71 6.08 -9.61
N VAL A 45 11.37 5.96 -9.53
CA VAL A 45 10.45 7.09 -9.75
C VAL A 45 10.58 8.12 -8.63
N ILE A 46 10.58 7.69 -7.36
CA ILE A 46 10.64 8.59 -6.20
C ILE A 46 11.98 9.32 -6.14
N ASP A 47 13.09 8.60 -6.31
CA ASP A 47 14.43 9.20 -6.32
C ASP A 47 14.61 10.16 -7.50
N GLY A 48 14.07 9.77 -8.66
CA GLY A 48 14.08 10.63 -9.84
C GLY A 48 13.27 11.91 -9.64
N TYR A 49 12.11 11.87 -8.96
CA TYR A 49 11.37 13.08 -8.60
C TYR A 49 12.17 14.01 -7.70
N MET A 50 12.81 13.47 -6.66
CA MET A 50 13.65 14.28 -5.77
C MET A 50 14.81 14.93 -6.52
N ARG A 51 15.42 14.21 -7.46
CA ARG A 51 16.46 14.75 -8.34
C ARG A 51 15.92 15.83 -9.26
N ALA A 52 14.80 15.59 -9.93
CA ALA A 52 14.22 16.53 -10.88
C ALA A 52 13.81 17.84 -10.18
N LEU A 53 13.22 17.75 -8.98
CA LEU A 53 12.82 18.90 -8.18
C LEU A 53 14.00 19.69 -7.58
N GLY A 54 15.16 19.04 -7.40
CA GLY A 54 16.39 19.67 -6.89
C GLY A 54 17.34 20.19 -7.97
N GLU A 55 17.11 19.86 -9.24
CA GLU A 55 17.96 20.28 -10.36
C GLU A 55 17.67 21.73 -10.77
N SER A 56 18.74 22.55 -10.84
CA SER A 56 18.65 23.97 -11.17
C SER A 56 18.81 24.26 -12.66
N ASN A 57 19.48 23.37 -13.40
CA ASN A 57 19.61 23.48 -14.85
C ASN A 57 18.36 22.93 -15.55
N ALA A 58 17.68 23.79 -16.32
CA ALA A 58 16.42 23.45 -16.97
C ALA A 58 16.54 22.31 -18.01
N GLU A 59 17.64 22.22 -18.76
CA GLU A 59 17.84 21.17 -19.76
C GLU A 59 18.06 19.81 -19.09
N ARG A 60 18.87 19.77 -18.02
CA ARG A 60 19.09 18.54 -17.23
C ARG A 60 17.82 18.11 -16.51
N GLN A 61 17.08 19.06 -15.96
CA GLN A 61 15.80 18.79 -15.32
C GLN A 61 14.82 18.16 -16.33
N ALA A 62 14.69 18.74 -17.53
CA ALA A 62 13.86 18.19 -18.60
C ALA A 62 14.28 16.76 -19.00
N GLN A 63 15.58 16.48 -19.05
CA GLN A 63 16.09 15.13 -19.30
C GLN A 63 15.66 14.13 -18.21
N VAL A 64 15.74 14.51 -16.93
CA VAL A 64 15.29 13.65 -15.82
C VAL A 64 13.80 13.36 -15.94
N TRP A 65 12.97 14.37 -16.24
CA TRP A 65 11.53 14.19 -16.44
C TRP A 65 11.20 13.26 -17.61
N GLY A 66 11.94 13.35 -18.72
CA GLY A 66 11.79 12.45 -19.85
C GLY A 66 12.06 10.99 -19.49
N MET A 67 13.12 10.72 -18.72
CA MET A 67 13.42 9.37 -18.22
C MET A 67 12.35 8.85 -17.26
N LEU A 68 11.86 9.71 -16.37
CA LEU A 68 10.84 9.38 -15.38
C LEU A 68 9.52 8.93 -16.03
N SER A 69 9.11 9.56 -17.13
CA SER A 69 7.88 9.19 -17.84
C SER A 69 7.85 7.72 -18.25
N SER A 70 9.00 7.17 -18.67
CA SER A 70 9.11 5.75 -19.05
C SER A 70 9.03 4.82 -17.82
N ALA A 71 9.68 5.21 -16.72
CA ALA A 71 9.63 4.47 -15.47
C ALA A 71 8.22 4.46 -14.85
N GLU A 72 7.51 5.59 -14.90
CA GLU A 72 6.12 5.72 -14.47
C GLU A 72 5.19 4.81 -15.29
N HIS A 73 5.33 4.79 -16.62
CA HIS A 73 4.54 3.93 -17.48
C HIS A 73 4.76 2.44 -17.14
N THR A 74 6.03 2.02 -17.07
CA THR A 74 6.39 0.64 -16.73
C THR A 74 5.88 0.25 -15.33
N LEU A 75 5.94 1.18 -14.36
CA LEU A 75 5.39 0.97 -13.03
C LEU A 75 3.87 0.75 -13.07
N CYS A 76 3.14 1.58 -13.83
CA CYS A 76 1.69 1.44 -13.99
C CYS A 76 1.32 0.10 -14.63
N GLU A 77 2.00 -0.29 -15.71
CA GLU A 77 1.76 -1.57 -16.40
C GLU A 77 1.97 -2.76 -15.46
N GLN A 78 3.13 -2.81 -14.79
CA GLN A 78 3.44 -3.91 -13.88
C GLN A 78 2.50 -3.94 -12.67
N PHE A 79 2.16 -2.78 -12.13
CA PHE A 79 1.26 -2.70 -10.98
C PHE A 79 -0.18 -3.09 -11.35
N ASN A 80 -0.68 -2.68 -12.53
CA ASN A 80 -1.96 -3.13 -13.06
C ASN A 80 -1.99 -4.65 -13.26
N ALA A 81 -0.96 -5.22 -13.89
CA ALA A 81 -0.84 -6.66 -14.06
C ALA A 81 -0.83 -7.39 -12.72
N PHE A 82 -0.05 -6.91 -11.75
CA PHE A 82 -0.03 -7.43 -10.38
C PHE A 82 -1.41 -7.39 -9.71
N ALA A 83 -2.10 -6.25 -9.76
CA ALA A 83 -3.43 -6.09 -9.15
C ALA A 83 -4.46 -7.05 -9.79
N HIS A 84 -4.42 -7.21 -11.11
CA HIS A 84 -5.29 -8.13 -11.84
C HIS A 84 -4.99 -9.60 -11.57
N GLU A 85 -3.71 -9.98 -11.41
CA GLU A 85 -3.37 -11.33 -10.97
C GLU A 85 -3.84 -11.60 -9.53
N PHE A 86 -3.59 -10.65 -8.61
CA PHE A 86 -3.97 -10.79 -7.21
C PHE A 86 -5.49 -10.80 -7.01
N ALA A 87 -6.27 -10.17 -7.90
CA ALA A 87 -7.73 -10.19 -7.87
C ALA A 87 -8.32 -11.62 -7.97
N LYS A 88 -7.54 -12.59 -8.45
CA LYS A 88 -7.95 -14.02 -8.55
C LYS A 88 -7.78 -14.79 -7.23
N VAL A 89 -7.17 -14.19 -6.21
CA VAL A 89 -7.00 -14.81 -4.89
C VAL A 89 -8.38 -15.06 -4.26
N PRO A 90 -8.59 -16.19 -3.55
CA PRO A 90 -9.82 -16.43 -2.81
C PRO A 90 -10.10 -15.33 -1.78
N GLU A 91 -11.36 -14.92 -1.65
CA GLU A 91 -11.75 -13.79 -0.79
C GLU A 91 -11.32 -14.00 0.66
N GLU A 92 -11.48 -15.21 1.19
CA GLU A 92 -11.12 -15.54 2.56
C GLU A 92 -9.62 -15.33 2.85
N ALA A 93 -8.77 -15.47 1.84
CA ALA A 93 -7.33 -15.29 1.93
C ALA A 93 -6.90 -13.82 1.71
N SER A 94 -7.76 -12.99 1.10
CA SER A 94 -7.48 -11.58 0.82
C SER A 94 -8.08 -10.61 1.84
N ARG A 95 -8.92 -11.06 2.79
CA ARG A 95 -9.48 -10.19 3.83
C ARG A 95 -8.40 -9.56 4.71
N VAL A 96 -8.54 -8.27 4.97
CA VAL A 96 -7.66 -7.48 5.83
C VAL A 96 -8.44 -7.04 7.07
N SER A 97 -7.86 -7.20 8.26
CA SER A 97 -8.45 -6.67 9.49
C SER A 97 -8.35 -5.14 9.49
N ALA A 98 -9.48 -4.45 9.63
CA ALA A 98 -9.54 -3.00 9.76
C ALA A 98 -9.15 -2.52 11.18
N LEU A 99 -8.98 -3.44 12.14
CA LEU A 99 -8.61 -3.12 13.51
C LEU A 99 -7.18 -2.53 13.60
N SER A 100 -6.97 -1.65 14.57
CA SER A 100 -5.68 -1.03 14.82
C SER A 100 -4.60 -2.03 15.24
N ILE A 101 -4.97 -3.14 15.89
CA ILE A 101 -4.05 -4.17 16.38
C ILE A 101 -4.25 -5.50 15.64
N ALA A 102 -3.16 -6.27 15.51
CA ALA A 102 -3.21 -7.61 14.94
C ALA A 102 -3.87 -8.57 15.92
N LEU A 103 -5.06 -9.06 15.57
CA LEU A 103 -5.78 -10.09 16.31
C LEU A 103 -5.85 -11.36 15.44
N PRO A 104 -5.45 -12.52 15.95
CA PRO A 104 -5.45 -13.75 15.17
C PRO A 104 -6.90 -14.11 14.82
N TYR A 105 -7.12 -14.53 13.57
CA TYR A 105 -8.44 -14.86 13.02
C TYR A 105 -9.49 -13.74 13.09
N ALA A 106 -9.12 -12.47 13.33
CA ALA A 106 -10.07 -11.36 13.36
C ALA A 106 -10.88 -11.23 12.06
N THR A 107 -10.28 -11.58 10.93
CA THR A 107 -10.97 -11.57 9.62
C THR A 107 -12.04 -12.66 9.46
N LYS A 108 -12.01 -13.69 10.33
CA LYS A 108 -13.02 -14.75 10.41
C LYS A 108 -14.09 -14.46 11.48
N LEU A 109 -13.69 -13.78 12.56
CA LEU A 109 -14.55 -13.54 13.73
C LEU A 109 -15.28 -12.19 13.68
N LEU A 110 -14.75 -11.19 12.97
CA LEU A 110 -15.26 -9.81 12.95
C LEU A 110 -15.44 -9.33 11.51
N ALA A 111 -16.35 -9.96 10.77
CA ALA A 111 -16.58 -9.67 9.35
C ALA A 111 -16.85 -8.19 9.06
N GLY A 112 -17.54 -7.48 9.97
CA GLY A 112 -17.85 -6.05 9.85
C GLY A 112 -16.66 -5.09 10.06
N ALA A 113 -15.49 -5.58 10.46
CA ALA A 113 -14.27 -4.79 10.63
C ALA A 113 -13.17 -5.29 9.69
N THR A 114 -13.51 -5.55 8.42
CA THR A 114 -12.57 -5.99 7.39
C THR A 114 -12.79 -5.26 6.07
N PHE A 115 -11.76 -5.25 5.23
CA PHE A 115 -11.87 -4.87 3.82
C PHE A 115 -11.13 -5.88 2.94
N ASP A 116 -11.41 -5.88 1.64
CA ASP A 116 -10.80 -6.81 0.69
C ASP A 116 -9.53 -6.22 0.06
N MET A 117 -8.40 -6.93 0.20
CA MET A 117 -7.13 -6.54 -0.40
C MET A 117 -7.18 -6.53 -1.94
N ARG A 118 -8.02 -7.38 -2.56
CA ARG A 118 -8.19 -7.43 -4.02
C ARG A 118 -8.74 -6.11 -4.54
N GLU A 119 -9.81 -5.63 -3.90
CA GLU A 119 -10.43 -4.34 -4.21
C GLU A 119 -9.46 -3.18 -3.92
N ALA A 120 -8.70 -3.27 -2.81
CA ALA A 120 -7.71 -2.26 -2.46
C ALA A 120 -6.60 -2.13 -3.52
N LEU A 121 -6.06 -3.25 -4.02
CA LEU A 121 -5.02 -3.24 -5.04
C LEU A 121 -5.52 -2.71 -6.38
N LEU A 122 -6.73 -3.09 -6.81
CA LEU A 122 -7.35 -2.56 -8.02
C LEU A 122 -7.62 -1.05 -7.89
N LEU A 123 -8.03 -0.59 -6.70
CA LEU A 123 -8.18 0.82 -6.40
C LEU A 123 -6.86 1.57 -6.53
N HIS A 124 -5.79 1.06 -5.91
CA HIS A 124 -4.45 1.66 -6.02
C HIS A 124 -3.96 1.69 -7.46
N ALA A 125 -4.24 0.64 -8.25
CA ALA A 125 -3.81 0.58 -9.64
C ALA A 125 -4.47 1.68 -10.47
N ARG A 126 -5.79 1.86 -10.32
CA ARG A 126 -6.52 2.98 -10.94
C ARG A 126 -6.01 4.34 -10.49
N GLY A 127 -5.73 4.52 -9.20
CA GLY A 127 -5.24 5.79 -8.64
C GLY A 127 -3.86 6.18 -9.16
N ILE A 128 -2.93 5.22 -9.17
CA ILE A 128 -1.57 5.38 -9.71
C ILE A 128 -1.64 5.71 -11.21
N GLU A 129 -2.39 4.93 -11.98
CA GLU A 129 -2.52 5.12 -13.43
C GLU A 129 -3.15 6.47 -13.78
N ALA A 130 -4.24 6.85 -13.11
CA ALA A 130 -4.92 8.12 -13.36
C ALA A 130 -3.99 9.32 -13.15
N VAL A 131 -3.17 9.31 -12.09
CA VAL A 131 -2.22 10.39 -11.81
C VAL A 131 -1.02 10.33 -12.76
N ALA A 132 -0.53 9.15 -13.11
CA ALA A 132 0.57 8.98 -14.05
C ALA A 132 0.22 9.47 -15.46
N GLN A 133 -1.04 9.29 -15.89
CA GLN A 133 -1.53 9.70 -17.22
C GLN A 133 -2.08 11.12 -17.26
N ASP A 134 -2.19 11.80 -16.12
CA ASP A 134 -2.71 13.17 -16.05
C ASP A 134 -1.71 14.19 -16.63
N THR A 135 -2.00 14.65 -17.85
CA THR A 135 -1.21 15.67 -18.57
C THR A 135 -1.59 17.09 -18.19
N THR A 136 -2.64 17.28 -17.38
CA THR A 136 -3.12 18.60 -16.94
C THR A 136 -2.39 19.10 -15.70
N LEU A 137 -1.79 18.20 -14.91
CA LEU A 137 -1.01 18.55 -13.74
C LEU A 137 0.36 19.10 -14.10
N ALA A 138 0.78 20.15 -13.38
CA ALA A 138 2.18 20.55 -13.38
C ALA A 138 3.04 19.39 -12.86
N GLN A 139 4.25 19.22 -13.41
CA GLN A 139 5.11 18.06 -13.09
C GLN A 139 5.41 17.91 -11.59
N LYS A 140 5.56 19.03 -10.87
CA LYS A 140 5.74 19.01 -9.42
C LYS A 140 4.52 18.46 -8.69
N ASP A 141 3.32 18.86 -9.09
CA ASP A 141 2.07 18.42 -8.46
C ASP A 141 1.78 16.95 -8.80
N LYS A 142 2.06 16.54 -10.04
CA LYS A 142 2.05 15.14 -10.46
C LYS A 142 3.01 14.29 -9.63
N ALA A 143 4.27 14.72 -9.49
CA ALA A 143 5.28 14.02 -8.70
C ALA A 143 4.87 13.87 -7.24
N PHE A 144 4.37 14.95 -6.62
CA PHE A 144 3.84 14.92 -5.26
C PHE A 144 2.68 13.93 -5.13
N ARG A 145 1.70 14.02 -6.05
CA ARG A 145 0.49 13.19 -6.02
C ARG A 145 0.81 11.72 -6.25
N LEU A 146 1.62 11.39 -7.26
CA LEU A 146 1.98 10.02 -7.57
C LEU A 146 2.79 9.40 -6.43
N THR A 147 3.70 10.16 -5.81
CA THR A 147 4.42 9.72 -4.60
C THR A 147 3.44 9.37 -3.47
N ALA A 148 2.39 10.18 -3.26
CA ALA A 148 1.37 9.88 -2.26
C ALA A 148 0.58 8.60 -2.59
N GLU A 149 0.18 8.39 -3.85
CA GLU A 149 -0.51 7.16 -4.30
C GLU A 149 0.36 5.93 -4.03
N LEU A 150 1.64 5.98 -4.42
CA LEU A 150 2.61 4.90 -4.22
C LEU A 150 2.84 4.58 -2.73
N PHE A 151 2.91 5.60 -1.88
CA PHE A 151 3.05 5.42 -0.43
C PHE A 151 1.77 4.87 0.22
N LEU A 152 0.59 5.28 -0.22
CA LEU A 152 -0.67 4.73 0.29
C LEU A 152 -0.83 3.25 -0.11
N MET A 153 -0.45 2.91 -1.34
CA MET A 153 -0.36 1.53 -1.81
C MET A 153 0.61 0.72 -0.95
N GLN A 154 1.84 1.22 -0.74
CA GLN A 154 2.83 0.54 0.09
C GLN A 154 2.32 0.36 1.53
N HIS A 155 1.71 1.38 2.12
CA HIS A 155 1.08 1.30 3.44
C HIS A 155 0.03 0.19 3.50
N THR A 156 -0.85 0.12 2.50
CA THR A 156 -1.92 -0.89 2.41
C THR A 156 -1.35 -2.31 2.32
N CYS A 157 -0.31 -2.52 1.50
CA CYS A 157 0.42 -3.80 1.43
C CYS A 157 1.04 -4.20 2.78
N HIS A 158 1.60 -3.25 3.53
CA HIS A 158 2.13 -3.52 4.86
C HIS A 158 1.03 -3.79 5.89
N TRP A 159 -0.12 -3.13 5.75
CA TRP A 159 -1.29 -3.41 6.57
C TRP A 159 -1.77 -4.84 6.33
N PHE A 160 -1.91 -5.25 5.07
CA PHE A 160 -2.27 -6.63 4.70
C PHE A 160 -1.33 -7.65 5.34
N CYS A 161 -0.02 -7.45 5.23
CA CYS A 161 0.98 -8.38 5.78
C CYS A 161 1.12 -8.33 7.31
N ARG A 162 0.67 -7.25 7.96
CA ARG A 162 0.91 -6.97 9.39
C ARG A 162 -0.37 -6.40 10.04
N SER A 163 -0.39 -5.10 10.31
CA SER A 163 -1.52 -4.37 10.91
C SER A 163 -1.46 -2.89 10.54
N LYS A 164 -2.58 -2.18 10.72
CA LYS A 164 -2.65 -0.73 10.49
C LYS A 164 -1.60 0.04 11.29
N THR A 165 -1.44 -0.31 12.56
CA THR A 165 -0.48 0.36 13.45
C THR A 165 0.95 0.17 12.95
N ILE A 166 1.34 -1.05 12.56
CA ILE A 166 2.70 -1.31 12.07
C ILE A 166 2.95 -0.61 10.73
N ALA A 167 1.99 -0.64 9.80
CA ALA A 167 2.08 0.07 8.53
C ALA A 167 2.20 1.59 8.74
N SER A 168 1.40 2.15 9.65
CA SER A 168 1.41 3.59 9.93
C SER A 168 2.69 4.02 10.65
N ALA A 169 3.17 3.24 11.60
CA ALA A 169 4.44 3.49 12.28
C ALA A 169 5.61 3.46 11.28
N ARG A 170 5.62 2.52 10.33
CA ARG A 170 6.62 2.46 9.27
C ARG A 170 6.58 3.71 8.37
N MET A 171 5.39 4.18 7.99
CA MET A 171 5.24 5.41 7.21
C MET A 171 5.82 6.63 7.93
N VAL A 172 5.54 6.78 9.23
CA VAL A 172 6.12 7.86 10.03
C VAL A 172 7.63 7.69 10.15
N ALA A 173 8.12 6.47 10.43
CA ALA A 173 9.54 6.21 10.62
C ALA A 173 10.37 6.55 9.37
N ARG A 174 9.91 6.12 8.18
CA ARG A 174 10.63 6.25 6.91
C ARG A 174 10.37 7.56 6.17
N HIS A 175 9.13 8.01 6.13
CA HIS A 175 8.70 9.11 5.27
C HIS A 175 8.18 10.32 6.05
N LYS A 176 8.24 10.28 7.39
CA LYS A 176 7.78 11.37 8.28
C LYS A 176 6.34 11.81 7.98
N THR A 177 5.53 10.89 7.46
CA THR A 177 4.17 11.17 6.98
C THR A 177 3.17 10.36 7.81
N PRO A 178 2.37 11.00 8.69
CA PRO A 178 1.27 10.37 9.39
C PRO A 178 0.21 9.83 8.41
N TYR A 179 -0.46 8.74 8.78
CA TYR A 179 -1.45 8.09 7.91
C TYR A 179 -2.58 9.03 7.45
N ALA A 180 -3.11 9.87 8.34
CA ALA A 180 -4.16 10.82 7.97
C ALA A 180 -3.69 11.83 6.92
N GLN A 181 -2.45 12.32 7.04
CA GLN A 181 -1.83 13.19 6.04
C GLN A 181 -1.63 12.44 4.72
N LEU A 182 -1.13 11.21 4.76
CA LEU A 182 -0.95 10.38 3.56
C LEU A 182 -2.27 10.23 2.77
N VAL A 183 -3.35 9.86 3.45
CA VAL A 183 -4.69 9.72 2.84
C VAL A 183 -5.22 11.06 2.33
N ALA A 184 -4.87 12.18 2.96
CA ALA A 184 -5.26 13.50 2.47
C ALA A 184 -4.47 13.93 1.21
N SER A 185 -3.25 13.40 1.02
CA SER A 185 -2.35 13.75 -0.08
C SER A 185 -2.63 13.01 -1.40
N VAL A 186 -3.27 11.83 -1.37
CA VAL A 186 -3.68 11.09 -2.59
C VAL A 186 -4.80 11.82 -3.35
N SER A 187 -5.08 11.40 -4.59
CA SER A 187 -6.07 12.05 -5.46
C SER A 187 -7.45 12.09 -4.78
N PRO A 188 -8.31 13.09 -5.06
CA PRO A 188 -9.65 13.14 -4.47
C PRO A 188 -10.45 11.86 -4.74
N ALA A 189 -10.32 11.31 -5.95
CA ALA A 189 -10.96 10.05 -6.36
C ALA A 189 -10.43 8.85 -5.57
N THR A 190 -9.10 8.67 -5.48
CA THR A 190 -8.48 7.62 -4.66
C THR A 190 -8.95 7.74 -3.22
N ARG A 191 -8.87 8.94 -2.63
CA ARG A 191 -9.24 9.18 -1.23
C ARG A 191 -10.67 8.76 -0.94
N GLN A 192 -11.62 9.18 -1.79
CA GLN A 192 -13.03 8.87 -1.61
C GLN A 192 -13.27 7.35 -1.71
N ALA A 193 -12.76 6.72 -2.75
CA ALA A 193 -12.91 5.27 -2.95
C ALA A 193 -12.26 4.47 -1.81
N TYR A 194 -11.09 4.91 -1.34
CA TYR A 194 -10.34 4.22 -0.29
C TYR A 194 -11.05 4.32 1.06
N VAL A 195 -11.59 5.49 1.40
CA VAL A 195 -12.41 5.66 2.62
C VAL A 195 -13.70 4.85 2.53
N ALA A 196 -14.36 4.79 1.38
CA ALA A 196 -15.55 3.96 1.18
C ALA A 196 -15.24 2.46 1.37
N LEU A 197 -14.15 1.98 0.77
CA LEU A 197 -13.66 0.61 0.93
C LEU A 197 -13.41 0.26 2.41
N LEU A 198 -12.72 1.15 3.15
CA LEU A 198 -12.45 0.93 4.57
C LEU A 198 -13.70 0.98 5.45
N ALA A 199 -14.76 1.65 5.00
CA ALA A 199 -16.05 1.67 5.67
C ALA A 199 -16.91 0.43 5.35
N GLY A 200 -16.39 -0.55 4.60
CA GLY A 200 -17.12 -1.73 4.15
C GLY A 200 -18.20 -1.43 3.11
N LYS A 201 -18.18 -0.24 2.50
CA LYS A 201 -19.06 0.11 1.39
C LYS A 201 -18.39 -0.40 0.12
N ARG A 202 -18.96 -1.44 -0.49
CA ARG A 202 -18.55 -1.82 -1.84
C ARG A 202 -18.89 -0.66 -2.80
N PRO A 203 -17.99 -0.29 -3.72
CA PRO A 203 -18.29 0.68 -4.77
C PRO A 203 -19.42 0.19 -5.68
#